data_AF-A0A2M9F0I3-F1
#
_entry.id   AF-A0A2M9F0I3-F1
#
_cell.length_a   1.000
_cell.length_b   1.000
_cell.length_c   1.000
_cell.angle_alpha   90.00
_cell.angle_beta   90.00
_cell.angle_gamma   90.00
#
_symmetry.space_group_name_H-M   'P 1'
#
loop_
_entity.id
_entity.type
_entity.pdbx_description
1 polymer ?
#
loop_
_entity_poly.entity_id
_entity_poly.type
_entity_poly.pdbx_seq_one_letter_code
_entity_poly.pdbx_strand_id
1 'polypeptide(L)' 'MLELIQTFERVNQVEIPYEIVGRRPGDCSVSVADVSKAEKELGCKVSRSLEDMCRDSWRYEGKQKKEEERSR' A
#
# COMPACT_ATOMS: atom_id res chain seq x y z
N MET A 1 -3.39 1.35 -10.04
CA MET A 1 -2.89 2.55 -9.34
C MET A 1 -4.01 3.29 -8.62
N LEU A 2 -5.06 3.75 -9.33
CA LEU A 2 -6.15 4.54 -8.73
C LEU A 2 -6.94 3.80 -7.62
N GLU A 3 -7.14 2.50 -7.74
CA GLU A 3 -7.79 1.67 -6.71
C GLU A 3 -7.07 1.70 -5.37
N LEU A 4 -5.74 1.81 -5.38
CA LEU A 4 -4.93 1.90 -4.17
C LEU A 4 -5.12 3.24 -3.48
N ILE A 5 -5.20 4.33 -4.25
CA ILE A 5 -5.50 5.68 -3.73
C ILE A 5 -6.89 5.66 -3.06
N GLN A 6 -7.92 5.21 -3.77
CA GLN A 6 -9.28 5.15 -3.24
C GLN A 6 -9.40 4.28 -1.98
N THR A 7 -8.75 3.11 -1.98
CA THR A 7 -8.72 2.23 -0.80
C THR A 7 -8.02 2.90 0.37
N PHE A 8 -6.91 3.59 0.12
CA PHE A 8 -6.17 4.30 1.16
C PHE A 8 -7.00 5.44 1.76
N GLU A 9 -7.61 6.28 0.92
CA GLU A 9 -8.47 7.39 1.36
C GLU A 9 -9.63 6.89 2.23
N ARG A 10 -10.31 5.82 1.78
CA ARG A 10 -11.42 5.20 2.52
C ARG A 10 -10.99 4.61 3.86
N VAL A 11 -9.89 3.87 3.89
CA VAL A 11 -9.43 3.16 5.10
C VAL A 11 -8.87 4.12 6.14
N ASN A 12 -8.17 5.16 5.70
CA ASN A 12 -7.48 6.11 6.58
C ASN A 12 -8.26 7.41 6.81
N GLN A 13 -9.40 7.60 6.13
CA GLN A 13 -10.24 8.80 6.17
C GLN A 13 -9.43 10.08 5.91
N VAL A 14 -8.59 10.04 4.88
CA VAL A 14 -7.75 11.15 4.44
C VAL A 14 -7.97 11.41 2.96
N GLU A 15 -7.92 12.66 2.53
CA GLU A 15 -7.94 13.01 1.12
C GLU A 15 -6.50 13.09 0.60
N ILE A 16 -6.23 12.46 -0.54
CA ILE A 16 -4.91 12.47 -1.19
C ILE A 16 -5.02 13.26 -2.49
N PRO A 17 -4.51 14.49 -2.55
CA PRO A 17 -4.43 15.21 -3.81
C PRO A 17 -3.41 14.54 -4.73
N TYR A 18 -3.81 14.24 -5.97
CA TYR A 18 -2.92 13.73 -7.01
C TYR A 18 -3.26 14.34 -8.37
N GLU A 19 -2.28 14.33 -9.26
CA GLU A 19 -2.42 14.76 -10.65
C GLU A 19 -2.01 13.62 -11.58
N ILE A 20 -2.78 13.41 -12.65
CA ILE A 20 -2.44 12.41 -13.66
C ILE A 20 -1.46 13.05 -14.65
N VAL A 21 -0.19 12.68 -14.52
CA VAL A 21 0.87 13.09 -15.43
C VAL A 21 1.18 11.99 -16.47
N GLY A 22 2.04 12.30 -17.44
CA GLY A 22 2.49 11.35 -18.45
C GLY A 22 3.10 10.06 -17.85
N ARG A 23 3.15 9.00 -18.66
CA ARG A 23 3.72 7.72 -18.22
C ARG A 23 5.20 7.85 -17.88
N ARG A 24 5.61 7.26 -16.75
CA ARG A 24 7.02 7.09 -16.43
C ARG A 24 7.64 6.09 -17.43
N PRO A 25 8.76 6.44 -18.10
CA PRO A 25 9.39 5.55 -19.05
C PRO A 25 9.88 4.27 -18.35
N GLY A 26 9.54 3.12 -18.93
CA GLY A 26 9.90 1.80 -18.37
C GLY A 26 8.83 1.14 -17.51
N ASP A 27 7.73 1.82 -17.17
CA ASP A 27 6.65 1.21 -16.38
C ASP A 27 5.82 0.22 -17.21
N CYS A 28 5.69 -1.01 -16.71
CA CYS A 28 4.77 -2.01 -17.25
C CYS A 28 3.32 -1.65 -16.89
N SER A 29 2.36 -2.00 -17.75
CA SER A 29 0.94 -1.68 -17.54
C SER A 29 0.33 -2.40 -16.34
N VAL A 30 0.62 -3.69 -16.16
CA VAL A 30 0.15 -4.52 -15.04
C VAL A 30 1.18 -5.60 -14.79
N SER A 31 1.50 -5.85 -13.52
CA SER A 31 2.34 -6.97 -13.10
C SER A 31 1.73 -7.59 -11.84
N VAL A 32 1.27 -8.84 -11.96
CA VAL A 32 0.68 -9.63 -10.87
C VAL A 32 1.39 -10.98 -10.79
N ALA A 33 1.49 -11.54 -9.59
CA ALA A 33 2.15 -12.82 -9.36
C ALA A 33 1.11 -13.93 -9.15
N ASP A 34 1.35 -15.09 -9.75
CA ASP A 34 0.69 -16.34 -9.37
C ASP A 34 1.42 -16.93 -8.15
N VAL A 35 0.72 -17.00 -7.02
CA VAL A 35 1.25 -17.46 -5.74
C VAL A 35 1.04 -18.96 -5.50
N SER A 36 0.38 -19.67 -6.42
CA SER A 36 0.01 -21.09 -6.27
C SER A 36 1.22 -21.99 -5.99
N LYS A 37 2.37 -21.69 -6.60
CA LYS A 37 3.60 -22.46 -6.38
C LYS A 37 4.14 -22.29 -4.96
N ALA A 38 4.15 -21.07 -4.43
CA ALA A 38 4.63 -20.80 -3.07
C ALA A 38 3.71 -21.41 -2.01
N GLU A 39 2.39 -21.39 -2.25
CA GLU A 39 1.43 -22.07 -1.38
C GLU A 39 1.67 -23.59 -1.34
N LYS A 40 1.89 -24.21 -2.50
CA LYS A 40 2.08 -25.66 -2.61
C LYS A 40 3.41 -26.15 -2.04
N GLU A 41 4.50 -25.44 -2.32
CA GLU A 41 5.85 -25.89 -1.98
C GLU A 41 6.31 -25.41 -0.59
N LEU A 42 5.90 -24.21 -0.18
CA LEU A 42 6.35 -23.59 1.06
C LEU A 42 5.25 -23.52 2.12
N GLY A 43 4.01 -23.91 1.80
CA GLY A 43 2.86 -23.70 2.68
C GLY A 43 2.59 -22.21 2.95
N CYS A 44 3.19 -21.32 2.17
CA CYS A 44 3.17 -19.89 2.41
C CYS A 44 1.88 -19.29 1.83
N LYS A 45 0.94 -18.92 2.71
CA LYS A 45 -0.33 -18.28 2.34
C LYS A 45 -0.38 -16.85 2.84
N VAL A 46 -0.73 -15.93 1.95
CA VAL A 46 -0.99 -14.52 2.29
C VAL A 46 -2.35 -14.39 2.98
N SER A 47 -2.37 -13.71 4.13
CA SER A 47 -3.56 -13.56 4.98
C SER A 47 -4.05 -12.12 5.13
N ARG A 48 -3.28 -11.15 4.64
CA ARG A 48 -3.59 -9.72 4.78
C ARG A 48 -4.18 -9.18 3.49
N SER A 49 -5.19 -8.33 3.63
CA SER A 49 -5.83 -7.65 2.52
C SER A 49 -5.11 -6.35 2.15
N LEU A 50 -5.48 -5.76 1.00
CA LEU A 50 -5.02 -4.43 0.60
C LEU A 50 -5.38 -3.37 1.65
N GLU A 51 -6.54 -3.50 2.30
CA GLU A 51 -6.99 -2.58 3.34
C GLU A 51 -6.10 -2.64 4.59
N ASP A 52 -5.71 -3.85 5.00
CA ASP A 52 -4.79 -4.04 6.13
C ASP A 52 -3.44 -3.40 5.84
N MET A 53 -2.94 -3.56 4.61
CA MET A 53 -1.70 -2.91 4.15
C MET A 53 -1.82 -1.38 4.22
N CYS A 54 -2.87 -0.79 3.65
CA CYS A 54 -3.07 0.67 3.66
C CYS A 54 -3.17 1.23 5.09
N ARG A 55 -3.86 0.51 5.99
CA ARG A 55 -4.03 0.89 7.40
C ARG A 55 -2.71 0.84 8.16
N ASP A 56 -1.96 -0.25 8.01
CA ASP A 56 -0.72 -0.46 8.73
C ASP A 56 0.37 0.51 8.26
N SER A 57 0.44 0.81 6.95
CA SER A 57 1.33 1.84 6.42
C SER A 57 1.04 3.22 7.04
N TRP A 58 -0.24 3.63 7.09
CA TRP A 58 -0.59 4.94 7.68
C TRP A 58 -0.32 5.01 9.19
N ARG A 59 -0.58 3.92 9.91
CA ARG A 59 -0.23 3.81 11.34
C ARG A 59 1.27 3.94 11.58
N TYR A 60 2.09 3.35 10.72
CA TYR A 60 3.54 3.47 10.80
C TYR A 60 3.99 4.92 10.62
N GLU A 61 3.52 5.60 9.57
CA GLU A 61 3.80 7.02 9.32
C GLU A 61 3.36 7.93 10.47
N GLY A 62 2.16 7.69 11.02
CA GLY A 62 1.64 8.45 12.15
C GLY A 62 2.43 8.25 13.45
N LYS A 63 3.09 7.10 13.64
CA LYS A 63 3.98 6.86 14.78
C LYS A 63 5.29 7.64 14.63
N GLN A 64 5.89 7.65 13.43
CA GLN A 64 7.14 8.39 13.17
C GLN A 64 6.97 9.89 13.49
N LYS A 65 5.87 10.51 13.04
CA LYS A 65 5.60 11.94 13.32
C LYS A 65 5.49 12.25 14.82
N LYS A 66 4.84 11.38 15.61
CA LYS A 66 4.71 11.57 17.07
C LYS A 66 6.03 11.38 17.80
N GLU A 67 6.90 10.52 17.29
CA GLU A 67 8.20 10.24 17.88
C GLU A 67 9.20 11.37 17.59
N GLU A 68 9.14 11.95 16.39
CA GLU A 68 9.86 13.18 16.03
C GLU A 68 9.40 14.41 16.84
N GLU A 69 8.10 14.56 17.07
CA GLU A 69 7.54 15.66 17.88
C GLU A 69 7.89 15.52 19.38
N ARG A 70 8.01 14.29 19.90
CA ARG A 70 8.38 14.02 21.30
C ARG A 70 9.88 14.18 21.57
N SER A 71 10.71 14.17 20.53
CA SER A 71 12.16 14.37 20.61
C SER A 71 12.60 15.83 20.34
N ARG A 72 11.64 16.73 20.08
CA ARG A 72 11.83 18.18 20.00
C ARG A 72 11.40 18.86 21.30
#